data_AF-A0A9B0U555-F1
#
_entry.id   AF-A0A9B0U555-F1
#
_cell.length_a   1.000
_cell.length_b   1.000
_cell.length_c   1.000
_cell.angle_alpha   90.00
_cell.angle_beta   90.00
_cell.angle_gamma   90.00
#
_symmetry.space_group_name_H-M   'P 1'
#
loop_
_entity.id
_entity.type
_entity.pdbx_description
1 polymer ?
#
loop_
_entity_poly.entity_id
_entity_poly.type
_entity_poly.pdbx_seq_one_letter_code
_entity_poly.pdbx_strand_id
1 'polypeptide(L)'
;MYLGSRTFHYITKQDVCYLAFYEAAFPKKLAFAYLDLHSEFDEQPEKKAPTLSRPYSCIGFDTYIQKTKKLCVGTHALRNLGSINTELHHMQRIIVANIEEVLQSALDSKANNLSNRAKKYLHDAKYLNMHSTYVKLASC
;
A
#
# COMPACT_ATOMS: atom_id res chain seq x y z
N MET A 1 5.66 -5.47 7.78
CA MET A 1 4.68 -6.55 8.03
C MET A 1 5.39 -7.90 7.89
N TYR A 2 4.92 -8.95 8.56
CA TYR A 2 5.49 -10.31 8.40
C TYR A 2 4.43 -11.30 7.92
N LEU A 3 4.87 -12.30 7.16
CA LEU A 3 4.09 -13.43 6.65
C LEU A 3 4.96 -14.69 6.79
N GLY A 4 4.73 -15.46 7.86
CA GLY A 4 5.59 -16.61 8.19
C GLY A 4 7.06 -16.23 8.34
N SER A 5 7.95 -16.89 7.59
CA SER A 5 9.40 -16.64 7.58
C SER A 5 9.85 -15.48 6.70
N ARG A 6 8.91 -14.68 6.18
CA ARG A 6 9.19 -13.60 5.23
C ARG A 6 8.61 -12.27 5.72
N THR A 7 9.26 -11.18 5.35
CA THR A 7 8.93 -9.83 5.82
C THR A 7 8.73 -8.88 4.65
N PHE A 8 7.62 -8.15 4.71
CA PHE A 8 7.33 -7.01 3.84
C PHE A 8 7.80 -5.72 4.50
N HIS A 9 8.58 -4.96 3.74
CA HIS A 9 8.98 -3.59 4.07
C HIS A 9 8.31 -2.66 3.08
N TYR A 10 7.68 -1.61 3.58
CA TYR A 10 7.07 -0.60 2.71
C TYR A 10 7.27 0.80 3.25
N ILE A 11 7.24 1.76 2.32
CA ILE A 11 7.16 3.19 2.62
C ILE A 11 6.10 3.80 1.70
N THR A 12 5.45 4.86 2.17
CA THR A 12 4.50 5.63 1.37
C THR A 12 5.02 7.06 1.25
N LYS A 13 5.18 7.55 0.02
CA LYS A 13 5.64 8.91 -0.29
C LYS A 13 4.85 9.44 -1.48
N GLN A 14 4.33 10.67 -1.37
CA GLN A 14 3.60 11.34 -2.46
C GLN A 14 2.55 10.44 -3.14
N ASP A 15 1.71 9.79 -2.32
CA ASP A 15 0.65 8.85 -2.74
C ASP A 15 1.10 7.58 -3.50
N VAL A 16 2.42 7.32 -3.53
CA VAL A 16 2.99 6.08 -4.07
C VAL A 16 3.45 5.19 -2.91
N CYS A 17 3.09 3.91 -2.99
CA CYS A 17 3.53 2.89 -2.04
C CYS A 17 4.67 2.07 -2.65
N TYR A 18 5.82 2.08 -2.00
CA TYR A 18 6.99 1.30 -2.38
C TYR A 18 7.06 0.09 -1.45
N LEU A 19 7.01 -1.10 -2.02
CA LEU A 19 6.92 -2.37 -1.28
C LEU A 19 8.05 -3.29 -1.71
N ALA A 20 8.72 -3.90 -0.73
CA ALA A 20 9.73 -4.91 -0.95
C ALA A 20 9.51 -6.12 -0.03
N PHE A 21 9.83 -7.30 -0.56
CA PHE A 21 9.61 -8.58 0.12
C PHE A 21 10.92 -9.35 0.24
N TYR A 22 11.26 -9.71 1.48
CA TYR A 22 12.51 -10.38 1.81
C TYR A 22 12.27 -11.54 2.78
N GLU A 23 13.27 -12.41 2.93
CA GLU A 23 13.32 -13.35 4.04
C GLU A 23 13.49 -12.60 5.37
N ALA A 24 12.96 -13.14 6.47
CA ALA A 24 13.04 -12.49 7.78
C ALA A 24 14.48 -12.28 8.28
N ALA A 25 15.44 -13.07 7.77
CA ALA A 25 16.86 -12.94 8.08
C ALA A 25 17.53 -11.75 7.35
N PHE A 26 16.87 -11.16 6.35
CA PHE A 26 17.44 -10.06 5.58
C PHE A 26 17.57 -8.80 6.45
N PRO A 27 18.72 -8.11 6.46
CA PRO A 27 18.91 -6.93 7.28
C PRO A 27 17.90 -5.83 6.94
N LYS A 28 17.07 -5.43 7.91
CA LYS A 28 16.06 -4.37 7.74
C LYS A 28 16.66 -3.07 7.20
N LYS A 29 17.90 -2.73 7.60
CA LYS A 29 18.63 -1.56 7.09
C LYS A 29 18.80 -1.59 5.57
N LEU A 30 19.18 -2.75 5.01
CA LEU A 30 19.32 -2.91 3.56
C LEU A 30 17.97 -2.90 2.85
N ALA A 31 16.91 -3.41 3.49
CA ALA A 31 15.56 -3.37 2.93
C ALA A 31 15.05 -1.93 2.79
N PHE A 32 15.29 -1.07 3.78
CA PHE A 32 14.91 0.34 3.69
C PHE A 32 15.83 1.15 2.78
N ALA A 33 17.14 0.87 2.77
CA ALA A 33 18.06 1.47 1.80
C ALA A 33 17.68 1.11 0.36
N TYR A 34 17.14 -0.09 0.12
CA TYR A 34 16.56 -0.43 -1.17
C TYR A 34 15.33 0.44 -1.48
N LEU A 35 14.44 0.66 -0.50
CA LEU A 35 13.24 1.47 -0.66
C LEU A 35 13.51 2.97 -0.87
N ASP A 36 14.73 3.45 -0.64
CA ASP A 36 15.17 4.79 -1.06
C ASP A 36 15.12 4.97 -2.59
N LEU A 37 14.83 3.91 -3.36
CA LEU A 37 14.45 3.97 -4.78
C LEU A 37 13.32 4.99 -5.08
N HIS A 38 12.56 5.39 -4.06
CA HIS A 38 11.54 6.43 -4.20
C HIS A 38 12.12 7.76 -4.69
N SER A 39 13.34 8.13 -4.27
CA SER A 39 13.96 9.41 -4.65
C SER A 39 14.21 9.47 -6.16
N GLU A 40 14.77 8.39 -6.71
CA GLU A 40 14.96 8.26 -8.15
C GLU A 40 13.63 8.18 -8.90
N PHE A 41 12.65 7.46 -8.37
CA PHE A 41 11.33 7.35 -8.99
C PHE A 41 10.62 8.71 -9.09
N ASP A 42 10.82 9.58 -8.10
CA ASP A 42 10.25 10.93 -8.08
C ASP A 42 10.84 11.83 -9.18
N GLU A 43 12.08 11.57 -9.60
CA GLU A 43 12.75 12.27 -10.69
C GLU A 43 12.34 11.76 -12.07
N GLN A 44 11.70 10.58 -12.17
CA GLN A 44 11.31 10.01 -13.45
C GLN A 44 10.22 10.83 -14.16
N PRO A 45 10.40 11.16 -15.45
CA PRO A 45 9.40 11.91 -16.22
C PRO A 45 8.09 11.12 -16.39
N GLU A 46 8.17 9.79 -16.36
CA GLU A 46 7.01 8.88 -16.44
C GLU A 46 6.01 9.09 -15.29
N LYS A 47 6.45 9.59 -14.12
CA LYS A 47 5.58 9.94 -12.99
C LYS A 47 4.72 11.18 -13.27
N LYS A 48 5.19 12.07 -14.15
CA LYS A 48 4.48 13.31 -14.50
C LYS A 48 3.55 13.12 -15.70
N ALA A 49 3.53 11.92 -16.29
CA ALA A 49 2.71 11.64 -17.44
C ALA A 49 1.23 11.48 -17.03
N PRO A 50 0.28 12.03 -17.79
CA PRO A 50 -1.16 11.87 -17.53
C PRO A 50 -1.64 10.40 -17.69
N THR A 51 -0.77 9.49 -18.12
CA THR A 51 -1.02 8.07 -18.39
C THR A 51 -0.98 7.16 -17.16
N LEU A 52 -0.82 7.69 -15.94
CA LEU A 52 -0.79 6.91 -14.68
C LEU A 52 -2.07 6.12 -14.38
N SER A 53 -3.14 6.24 -15.19
CA SER A 53 -4.37 5.46 -15.00
C SER A 53 -4.25 4.00 -15.45
N ARG A 54 -3.21 3.63 -16.22
CA ARG A 54 -3.02 2.28 -16.74
C ARG A 54 -2.10 1.46 -15.83
N PRO A 55 -2.42 0.18 -15.55
CA PRO A 55 -1.49 -0.73 -14.88
C PRO A 55 -0.15 -0.76 -15.61
N TYR A 56 0.95 -0.74 -14.85
CA TYR A 56 2.33 -0.78 -15.37
C TYR A 56 2.72 0.38 -16.30
N SER A 57 2.12 1.56 -16.14
CA SER A 57 2.46 2.76 -16.93
C SER A 57 3.92 3.20 -16.82
N CYS A 58 4.62 2.81 -15.75
CA CYS A 58 6.01 3.16 -15.47
C CYS A 58 6.96 1.95 -15.58
N ILE A 59 6.71 1.06 -16.55
CA ILE A 59 7.51 -0.16 -16.74
C ILE A 59 8.96 0.13 -17.14
N GLY A 60 9.26 1.30 -17.71
CA GLY A 60 10.62 1.72 -18.05
C GLY A 60 11.55 1.73 -16.85
N PHE A 61 11.00 1.98 -15.66
CA PHE A 61 11.73 1.99 -14.40
C PHE A 61 12.21 0.60 -13.94
N ASP A 62 11.74 -0.50 -14.54
CA ASP A 62 12.14 -1.88 -14.15
C ASP A 62 13.66 -2.10 -14.24
N THR A 63 14.32 -1.49 -15.22
CA THR A 63 15.79 -1.58 -15.37
C THR A 63 16.50 -1.02 -14.14
N TYR A 64 16.01 0.09 -13.58
CA TYR A 64 16.54 0.68 -12.36
C TYR A 64 16.27 -0.22 -11.15
N ILE A 65 15.04 -0.72 -11.01
CA ILE A 65 14.65 -1.67 -9.96
C ILE A 65 15.60 -2.87 -9.91
N GLN A 66 15.89 -3.46 -11.07
CA GLN A 66 16.80 -4.62 -11.16
C GLN A 66 18.24 -4.27 -10.80
N LYS A 67 18.75 -3.12 -11.26
CA LYS A 67 20.11 -2.64 -10.95
C LYS A 67 20.27 -2.42 -9.44
N THR A 68 19.35 -1.69 -8.82
CA THR A 68 19.36 -1.38 -7.39
C THR A 68 19.21 -2.64 -6.55
N LYS A 69 18.35 -3.59 -6.98
CA LYS A 69 18.22 -4.89 -6.32
C LYS A 69 19.54 -5.67 -6.28
N LYS A 70 20.27 -5.73 -7.40
CA LYS A 70 21.58 -6.40 -7.47
C LYS A 70 22.59 -5.75 -6.53
N LEU A 71 22.59 -4.42 -6.43
CA LEU A 71 23.47 -3.70 -5.52
C LEU A 71 23.15 -4.03 -4.05
N CYS A 72 21.88 -4.02 -3.66
CA CYS A 72 21.46 -4.28 -2.27
C CYS A 72 21.66 -5.73 -1.80
N VAL A 73 21.60 -6.71 -2.72
CA VAL A 73 21.80 -8.14 -2.40
C VAL A 73 23.27 -8.56 -2.55
N GLY A 74 24.05 -7.85 -3.35
CA GLY A 74 25.47 -8.16 -3.58
C GLY A 74 26.33 -8.01 -2.32
N THR A 75 27.39 -8.81 -2.23
CA THR A 75 28.40 -8.80 -1.15
C THR A 75 29.05 -7.43 -0.90
N HIS A 76 28.97 -6.50 -1.88
CA HIS A 76 29.46 -5.13 -1.75
C HIS A 76 28.56 -4.24 -0.87
N ALA A 77 27.25 -4.46 -0.81
CA ALA A 77 26.36 -3.71 0.10
C ALA A 77 26.64 -4.00 1.58
N LEU A 78 27.13 -5.20 1.90
CA LEU A 78 27.55 -5.56 3.26
C LEU A 78 28.78 -4.77 3.75
N ARG A 79 29.68 -4.33 2.86
CA ARG A 79 30.88 -3.54 3.25
C ARG A 79 30.58 -2.05 3.46
N ASN A 80 29.56 -1.50 2.80
CA ASN A 80 29.18 -0.08 2.90
C ASN A 80 28.22 0.23 4.07
N LEU A 81 27.75 -0.80 4.78
CA LEU A 81 26.85 -0.67 5.95
C LEU A 81 27.44 0.18 7.10
N GLY A 82 28.77 0.31 7.18
CA GLY A 82 29.44 1.19 8.15
C GLY A 82 29.22 2.69 7.88
N SER A 83 29.06 3.08 6.61
CA SER A 83 28.88 4.48 6.19
C SER A 83 27.40 4.90 6.14
N ILE A 84 26.49 3.96 5.83
CA ILE A 84 25.03 4.19 5.80
C ILE A 84 24.45 4.48 7.21
N ASN A 85 25.26 4.35 8.27
CA ASN A 85 24.82 4.54 9.64
C ASN A 85 24.49 6.01 9.98
N THR A 86 24.96 6.99 9.21
CA THR A 86 24.77 8.43 9.49
C THR A 86 23.49 9.04 8.91
N GLU A 87 22.77 8.37 8.00
CA GLU A 87 21.51 8.90 7.41
C GLU A 87 20.23 8.25 7.97
N LEU A 88 20.36 7.31 8.91
CA LEU A 88 19.24 6.55 9.49
C LEU A 88 18.48 7.28 10.61
N HIS A 89 18.52 8.60 10.67
CA HIS A 89 17.81 9.37 11.72
C HIS A 89 16.28 9.39 11.53
N HIS A 90 15.75 9.01 10.36
CA HIS A 90 14.30 9.00 10.07
C HIS A 90 13.59 7.65 10.32
N MET A 91 14.25 6.65 10.92
CA MET A 91 13.68 5.30 11.16
C MET A 91 12.69 5.22 12.36
N GLN A 92 11.99 6.28 12.74
CA GLN A 92 11.31 6.31 14.05
C GLN A 92 9.87 5.76 14.12
N ARG A 93 9.23 5.29 13.05
CA ARG A 93 7.89 4.63 13.17
C ARG A 93 7.69 3.50 12.17
N ILE A 94 8.33 2.36 12.42
CA ILE A 94 8.03 1.13 11.68
C ILE A 94 6.90 0.40 12.40
N ILE A 95 5.70 0.38 11.81
CA ILE A 95 4.62 -0.49 12.29
C ILE A 95 4.93 -1.91 11.84
N VAL A 96 5.18 -2.79 12.80
CA VAL A 96 5.31 -4.23 12.57
C VAL A 96 3.98 -4.86 12.90
N ALA A 97 3.26 -5.31 11.87
CA ALA A 97 1.99 -6.02 12.00
C ALA A 97 2.04 -7.34 11.22
N ASN A 98 1.26 -8.32 11.66
CA ASN A 98 0.98 -9.53 10.89
C ASN A 98 0.15 -9.15 9.66
N ILE A 99 0.53 -9.63 8.48
CA ILE A 99 -0.23 -9.32 7.27
C ILE A 99 -1.64 -9.92 7.30
N GLU A 100 -1.84 -11.07 7.95
CA GLU A 100 -3.15 -11.71 8.07
C GLU A 100 -4.11 -10.84 8.87
N GLU A 101 -3.65 -10.25 9.97
CA GLU A 101 -4.44 -9.32 10.79
C GLU A 101 -4.81 -8.05 10.01
N VAL A 102 -3.87 -7.49 9.24
CA VAL A 102 -4.10 -6.30 8.42
C VAL A 102 -5.11 -6.59 7.31
N LEU A 103 -4.98 -7.74 6.63
CA LEU A 103 -5.91 -8.16 5.58
C LEU A 103 -7.30 -8.41 6.15
N GLN A 104 -7.40 -9.12 7.27
CA GLN A 104 -8.68 -9.43 7.90
C GLN A 104 -9.39 -8.15 8.35
N SER A 105 -8.68 -7.23 9.00
CA SER A 105 -9.24 -5.94 9.41
C SER A 105 -9.74 -5.09 8.24
N ALA A 106 -9.02 -5.09 7.12
CA ALA A 106 -9.46 -4.40 5.90
C ALA A 106 -10.73 -5.03 5.29
N LEU A 107 -10.82 -6.37 5.30
CA LEU A 107 -12.00 -7.10 4.84
C LEU A 107 -13.22 -6.82 5.74
N ASP A 108 -13.04 -6.91 7.05
CA ASP A 108 -14.10 -6.67 8.04
C ASP A 108 -14.64 -5.24 7.94
N SER A 109 -13.74 -4.25 7.82
CA SER A 109 -14.12 -2.85 7.61
C SER A 109 -14.95 -2.68 6.34
N LYS A 110 -14.55 -3.29 5.21
CA LYS A 110 -15.28 -3.18 3.94
C LYS A 110 -16.63 -3.88 3.99
N ALA A 111 -16.70 -5.06 4.59
CA ALA A 111 -17.94 -5.80 4.80
C ALA A 111 -18.93 -5.03 5.69
N ASN A 112 -18.45 -4.45 6.79
CA ASN A 112 -19.25 -3.63 7.69
C ASN A 112 -19.80 -2.37 7.01
N ASN A 113 -18.96 -1.66 6.24
CA ASN A 113 -19.40 -0.50 5.47
C ASN A 113 -20.49 -0.85 4.45
N LEU A 114 -20.34 -1.98 3.73
CA LEU A 114 -21.33 -2.45 2.77
C LEU A 114 -22.65 -2.84 3.46
N SER A 115 -22.57 -3.59 4.56
CA SER A 115 -23.73 -4.01 5.36
C SER A 115 -24.51 -2.81 5.90
N ASN A 116 -23.82 -1.80 6.44
CA ASN A 116 -24.45 -0.58 6.93
C ASN A 116 -25.16 0.19 5.80
N ARG A 117 -24.54 0.28 4.62
CA ARG A 117 -25.14 0.95 3.47
C ARG A 117 -26.36 0.18 2.95
N ALA A 118 -26.29 -1.15 2.89
CA ALA A 118 -27.41 -2.00 2.49
C ALA A 118 -28.60 -1.86 3.45
N LYS A 119 -28.37 -1.83 4.78
CA LYS A 119 -29.41 -1.59 5.78
C LYS A 119 -30.09 -0.23 5.58
N LYS A 120 -29.30 0.81 5.30
CA LYS A 120 -29.84 2.16 5.02
C LYS A 120 -30.73 2.16 3.76
N TYR A 121 -30.26 1.59 2.65
CA TYR A 121 -31.07 1.49 1.43
C TYR A 121 -32.36 0.70 1.65
N LEU A 122 -32.32 -0.40 2.41
CA LEU A 122 -33.51 -1.18 2.74
C LEU A 122 -34.52 -0.35 3.55
N HIS A 123 -34.04 0.41 4.55
CA HIS A 123 -34.88 1.28 5.35
C HIS A 123 -35.53 2.38 4.49
N ASP A 124 -34.72 3.05 3.66
CA ASP A 124 -35.20 4.14 2.80
C ASP A 124 -36.22 3.62 1.78
N ALA A 125 -35.99 2.45 1.18
CA ALA A 125 -36.95 1.82 0.27
C ALA A 125 -38.27 1.43 0.97
N LYS A 126 -38.20 0.90 2.20
CA LYS A 126 -39.39 0.59 3.01
C LYS A 126 -40.19 1.85 3.34
N TYR A 127 -39.51 2.92 3.73
CA TYR A 127 -40.13 4.21 4.01
C TYR A 127 -40.84 4.77 2.77
N LEU A 128 -40.16 4.79 1.63
CA LEU A 128 -40.71 5.27 0.37
C LEU A 128 -41.91 4.43 -0.11
N ASN A 129 -41.85 3.10 0.03
CA ASN A 129 -42.97 2.23 -0.33
C ASN A 129 -44.20 2.48 0.55
N MET A 130 -44.00 2.68 1.85
CA MET A 130 -45.08 2.99 2.79
C MET A 130 -45.70 4.36 2.47
N HIS A 131 -44.86 5.39 2.30
CA HIS A 131 -45.30 6.72 1.94
C HIS A 131 -46.03 6.75 0.59
N SER A 132 -45.52 6.05 -0.42
CA SER A 132 -46.17 5.94 -1.74
C SER A 132 -47.53 5.27 -1.64
N THR A 133 -47.65 4.19 -0.85
CA THR A 133 -48.93 3.50 -0.61
C THR A 133 -49.94 4.43 0.06
N TYR A 134 -49.51 5.16 1.09
CA TYR A 134 -50.37 6.12 1.80
C TYR A 134 -50.85 7.26 0.87
N VAL A 135 -49.94 7.85 0.09
CA VAL A 135 -50.28 8.90 -0.89
C VAL A 135 -51.27 8.38 -1.92
N LYS A 136 -51.10 7.15 -2.42
CA LYS A 136 -52.05 6.53 -3.36
C LYS A 136 -53.44 6.38 -2.74
N LEU A 137 -53.53 5.91 -1.50
CA LEU A 137 -54.80 5.74 -0.80
C LEU A 137 -55.50 7.08 -0.50
N ALA A 138 -54.75 8.14 -0.20
CA ALA A 138 -55.28 9.48 0.05
C ALA A 138 -55.70 10.23 -1.23
N SER A 139 -55.33 9.71 -2.42
CA SER A 139 -55.64 10.29 -3.73
C SER A 139 -56.80 9.58 -4.44
N CYS A 140 -57.39 8.56 -3.81
CA CYS A 140 -58.60 7.85 -4.26
C CYS A 140 -59.81 8.35 -3.49
#